data_AF-A0A940CS55-F1
#
_entry.id   AF-A0A940CS55-F1
#
_cell.length_a   1.000
_cell.length_b   1.000
_cell.length_c   1.000
_cell.angle_alpha   90.00
_cell.angle_beta   90.00
_cell.angle_gamma   90.00
#
_symmetry.space_group_name_H-M   'P 1'
#
loop_
_entity.id
_entity.type
_entity.pdbx_description
1 polymer ?
#
loop_
_entity_poly.entity_id
_entity_poly.type
_entity_poly.pdbx_seq_one_letter_code
_entity_poly.pdbx_strand_id
1 'polypeptide(L)'
;MSQTLKRLELRLPEDHPIFDYPAGTRSQIAKMWLDIGARLASLEERIAALEVKGVRTEGQDHKGSTQINTKNLIDAIEGAFE
;
A
#
# COMPACT_ATOMS: atom_id res chain seq x y z
N MET A 1 11.15 -11.01 30.36
CA MET A 1 11.14 -12.33 29.71
C MET A 1 12.27 -12.36 28.68
N SER A 2 13.33 -13.12 28.93
CA SER A 2 14.40 -13.35 27.93
C SER A 2 13.79 -14.12 26.75
N GLN A 3 13.76 -13.53 25.56
CA GLN A 3 13.32 -14.24 24.37
C GLN A 3 14.39 -15.26 23.96
N THR A 4 14.02 -16.53 23.89
CA THR A 4 14.88 -17.58 23.36
C THR A 4 15.07 -17.39 21.86
N LEU A 5 16.28 -17.05 21.43
CA LEU A 5 16.61 -16.89 20.01
C LEU A 5 16.90 -18.25 19.38
N LYS A 6 16.48 -18.43 18.12
CA LYS A 6 16.85 -19.59 17.29
C LYS A 6 17.74 -19.12 16.13
N ARG A 7 18.74 -19.93 15.76
CA ARG A 7 19.59 -19.67 14.60
C ARG A 7 18.92 -20.18 13.33
N LEU A 8 18.98 -19.38 12.27
CA LEU A 8 18.58 -19.73 10.91
C LEU A 8 19.83 -19.72 10.02
N GLU A 9 20.02 -20.78 9.23
CA GLU A 9 21.11 -20.87 8.25
C GLU A 9 20.51 -20.95 6.85
N LEU A 10 20.99 -20.10 5.94
CA LEU A 10 20.47 -19.95 4.58
C LEU A 10 21.63 -20.08 3.58
N ARG A 11 21.36 -20.72 2.44
CA ARG A 11 22.23 -20.67 1.26
C ARG A 11 21.55 -19.82 0.20
N LEU A 12 22.26 -18.84 -0.32
CA LEU A 12 21.76 -17.90 -1.32
C LEU A 12 22.65 -17.95 -2.56
N PRO A 13 22.09 -17.68 -3.75
CA PRO A 13 22.87 -17.47 -4.96
C PRO A 13 23.95 -16.38 -4.78
N GLU A 14 25.09 -16.51 -5.47
CA GLU A 14 26.21 -15.57 -5.34
C GLU A 14 25.83 -14.13 -5.74
N ASP A 15 24.87 -13.99 -6.65
CA ASP A 15 24.33 -12.72 -7.14
C ASP A 15 23.22 -12.15 -6.26
N HIS A 16 22.94 -12.75 -5.10
CA HIS A 16 21.90 -12.25 -4.21
C HIS A 16 22.23 -10.85 -3.67
N PRO A 17 21.30 -9.87 -3.71
CA PRO A 17 21.57 -8.46 -3.39
C PRO A 17 22.02 -8.21 -1.95
N ILE A 18 21.84 -9.19 -1.05
CA ILE A 18 22.38 -9.10 0.30
C ILE A 18 23.92 -9.01 0.32
N PHE A 19 24.59 -9.53 -0.71
CA PHE A 19 26.04 -9.56 -0.78
C PHE A 19 26.64 -8.21 -1.18
N ASP A 20 25.83 -7.29 -1.71
CA ASP A 20 26.20 -5.88 -1.95
C ASP A 20 26.47 -5.13 -0.63
N TYR A 21 25.92 -5.63 0.48
CA TYR A 21 26.14 -5.06 1.81
C TYR A 21 27.42 -5.62 2.46
N PRO A 22 28.14 -4.82 3.27
CA PRO A 22 29.32 -5.27 4.01
C PRO A 22 29.03 -6.49 4.89
N ALA A 23 29.97 -7.43 4.98
CA ALA A 23 29.76 -8.71 5.68
C ALA A 23 29.24 -8.57 7.12
N GLY A 24 29.68 -7.56 7.87
CA GLY A 24 29.26 -7.30 9.25
C GLY A 24 27.80 -6.85 9.41
N THR A 25 27.16 -6.33 8.36
CA THR A 25 25.78 -5.83 8.41
C THR A 25 24.77 -6.78 7.77
N ARG A 26 25.22 -7.77 6.98
CA ARG A 26 24.34 -8.70 6.24
C ARG A 26 23.31 -9.38 7.12
N SER A 27 23.68 -9.86 8.31
CA SER A 27 22.71 -10.51 9.22
C SER A 27 21.61 -9.56 9.70
N GLN A 28 21.94 -8.28 9.93
CA GLN A 28 20.97 -7.27 10.33
C GLN A 28 20.03 -6.92 9.17
N ILE A 29 20.59 -6.78 7.96
CA ILE A 29 19.81 -6.54 6.74
C ILE A 29 18.92 -7.74 6.42
N ALA A 30 19.42 -8.98 6.52
CA ALA A 30 18.64 -10.21 6.36
C ALA A 30 17.44 -10.23 7.30
N LYS A 31 17.68 -9.94 8.59
CA LYS A 31 16.61 -9.87 9.58
C LYS A 31 15.55 -8.84 9.18
N MET A 32 15.98 -7.63 8.81
CA MET A 32 15.07 -6.57 8.38
C MET A 32 14.24 -6.99 7.17
N TRP A 33 14.84 -7.63 6.17
CA TRP A 33 14.13 -8.14 5.00
C TRP A 33 13.15 -9.26 5.34
N LEU A 34 13.52 -10.18 6.23
CA LEU A 34 12.63 -11.23 6.74
C LEU A 34 11.43 -10.65 7.49
N ASP A 35 11.66 -9.63 8.34
CA ASP A 35 10.60 -8.96 9.09
C ASP A 35 9.63 -8.22 8.14
N ILE A 36 10.16 -7.53 7.13
CA ILE A 36 9.35 -6.85 6.10
C ILE A 36 8.57 -7.87 5.26
N GLY A 37 9.23 -8.94 4.81
CA GLY A 37 8.61 -10.00 4.02
C GLY A 37 7.47 -10.69 4.76
N ALA A 38 7.64 -10.99 6.05
CA ALA A 38 6.59 -11.56 6.88
C ALA A 38 5.38 -10.62 7.01
N ARG A 39 5.62 -9.31 7.14
CA ARG A 39 4.55 -8.31 7.19
C ARG A 39 3.82 -8.20 5.84
N LEU A 40 4.54 -8.22 4.73
CA LEU A 40 3.95 -8.20 3.39
C LEU A 40 3.07 -9.42 3.14
N ALA A 41 3.58 -10.63 3.44
CA ALA A 41 2.80 -11.86 3.30
C ALA A 41 1.48 -11.83 4.12
N SER A 42 1.53 -11.29 5.35
CA SER A 42 0.32 -11.11 6.16
C SER A 42 -0.66 -10.09 5.56
N LEU A 43 -0.15 -9.02 4.94
CA LEU A 43 -1.00 -8.05 4.25
C LEU A 43 -1.64 -8.65 3.00
N GLU A 44 -0.89 -9.41 2.20
CA GLU A 44 -1.40 -10.12 1.02
C GLU A 44 -2.55 -11.07 1.41
N GLU A 45 -2.38 -11.86 2.47
CA GLU A 45 -3.43 -12.76 2.97
C GLU A 45 -4.70 -11.99 3.41
N ARG A 46 -4.52 -10.86 4.09
CA ARG A 46 -5.64 -9.99 4.50
C ARG A 46 -6.35 -9.38 3.30
N ILE A 47 -5.62 -8.92 2.28
CA ILE A 47 -6.20 -8.38 1.05
C ILE A 47 -6.99 -9.46 0.32
N ALA A 48 -6.40 -10.64 0.12
CA ALA A 48 -7.09 -11.78 -0.50
C ALA A 48 -8.38 -12.15 0.26
N ALA A 49 -8.36 -12.12 1.59
CA ALA A 49 -9.56 -12.36 2.40
C ALA A 49 -10.64 -11.28 2.23
N LEU A 50 -10.27 -10.02 1.97
CA LEU A 50 -11.21 -8.93 1.69
C LEU A 50 -11.79 -9.00 0.27
N GLU A 51 -10.97 -9.38 -0.70
CA GLU A 51 -11.39 -9.61 -2.08
C GLU A 51 -12.39 -10.77 -2.16
N VAL A 52 -12.11 -11.89 -1.48
CA VAL A 52 -13.03 -13.04 -1.39
C VAL A 52 -14.33 -12.68 -0.67
N LYS A 53 -14.28 -11.80 0.33
CA LYS A 53 -15.47 -11.31 1.07
C LYS A 53 -16.27 -10.26 0.30
N GLY A 54 -15.90 -9.95 -0.93
CA GLY A 54 -16.68 -9.07 -1.79
C GLY A 54 -16.61 -7.62 -1.35
N VAL A 55 -15.43 -7.11 -1.01
CA VAL A 55 -15.18 -5.67 -1.16
C VAL A 55 -15.14 -5.37 -2.66
N ARG A 56 -16.33 -5.41 -3.28
CA ARG A 56 -16.70 -4.36 -4.21
C ARG A 56 -16.59 -3.11 -3.37
N THR A 57 -15.48 -2.39 -3.48
CA THR A 57 -15.62 -0.95 -3.41
C THR A 57 -16.57 -0.63 -4.55
N GLU A 58 -17.86 -0.58 -4.23
CA GLU A 58 -18.75 0.34 -4.90
C GLU A 58 -17.92 1.61 -4.98
N GLY A 59 -17.45 1.93 -6.19
CA GLY A 59 -17.09 3.29 -6.47
C GLY A 59 -18.25 4.07 -5.90
N GLN A 60 -17.96 4.94 -4.93
CA GLN A 60 -18.83 6.05 -4.68
C GLN A 60 -18.87 6.79 -6.02
N ASP A 61 -19.80 6.36 -6.88
CA ASP A 61 -20.42 7.18 -7.88
C ASP A 61 -20.90 8.36 -7.06
N HIS A 62 -20.08 9.41 -7.04
CA HIS A 62 -20.49 10.70 -6.58
C HIS A 62 -21.59 11.11 -7.55
N LYS A 63 -22.81 10.66 -7.25
CA LYS A 63 -24.08 11.08 -7.87
C LYS A 63 -24.45 12.48 -7.38
N GLY A 64 -23.43 13.34 -7.42
CA GLY A 64 -23.38 14.72 -6.99
C GLY A 64 -22.47 15.51 -7.91
N SER A 65 -22.36 15.14 -9.18
CA SER A 65 -22.18 16.17 -10.21
C SER A 65 -23.48 16.96 -10.24
N THR A 66 -23.59 17.99 -9.39
CA THR A 66 -24.51 19.08 -9.67
C THR A 66 -24.16 19.55 -11.06
N GLN A 67 -24.98 19.17 -12.03
CA GLN A 67 -24.91 19.70 -13.37
C GLN A 67 -25.19 21.19 -13.22
N ILE A 68 -24.13 22.00 -13.12
CA ILE A 68 -24.27 23.45 -13.06
C ILE A 68 -24.98 23.80 -14.35
N ASN A 69 -26.24 24.20 -14.24
CA ASN A 69 -26.98 24.72 -15.37
C ASN A 69 -26.31 26.04 -15.74
N THR A 70 -25.41 26.00 -16.72
CA THR A 70 -24.61 27.14 -17.16
C THR A 70 -25.47 28.32 -17.60
N LYS A 71 -26.73 28.08 -18.00
CA LYS A 71 -27.71 29.14 -18.28
C LYS A 71 -28.02 29.98 -17.06
N ASN A 72 -28.35 29.34 -15.93
CA ASN A 72 -28.66 30.06 -14.69
C ASN A 72 -27.45 30.83 -14.14
N LEU A 73 -26.23 30.34 -14.41
CA LEU A 73 -25.00 31.04 -14.03
C LEU A 73 -24.77 32.30 -14.89
N ILE A 74 -25.05 32.22 -16.20
CA ILE A 74 -24.90 33.35 -17.11
C ILE A 74 -25.93 34.44 -16.79
N ASP A 75 -27.21 34.06 -16.61
CA ASP A 75 -28.28 35.01 -16.28
C ASP A 75 -27.99 35.77 -14.97
N ALA A 76 -27.40 35.11 -13.98
CA ALA A 76 -27.02 35.71 -12.70
C ALA A 76 -25.82 36.65 -12.79
N ILE A 77 -24.88 36.40 -13.72
CA ILE A 77 -23.73 37.28 -13.97
C ILE A 77 -24.19 38.51 -14.74
N GLU A 78 -25.05 38.36 -15.75
CA GLU A 78 -25.56 39.49 -16.54
C GLU A 78 -26.41 40.45 -15.70
N GLY A 79 -27.25 39.93 -14.79
CA GLY A 79 -28.02 40.76 -13.86
C GLY A 79 -27.20 41.45 -12.75
N ALA A 80 -25.90 41.15 -12.61
CA ALA A 80 -25.03 41.77 -11.62
C ALA A 80 -24.24 42.98 -12.15
N PHE A 81 -24.33 43.26 -13.46
CA PHE A 81 -23.63 44.35 -14.13
C PHE A 81 -24.56 45.48 -14.64
N GLU A 82 -25.84 45.48 -14.28
CA GLU A 82 -26.73 46.66 -14.32
C GLU A 82 -26.82 47.33 -12.94
#